data_AF-A0A2E0KN87-F1
#
_entry.id   AF-A0A2E0KN87-F1
#
_cell.length_a   1.000
_cell.length_b   1.000
_cell.length_c   1.000
_cell.angle_alpha   90.00
_cell.angle_beta   90.00
_cell.angle_gamma   90.00
#
_symmetry.space_group_name_H-M   'P 1'
#
loop_
_entity.id
_entity.type
_entity.pdbx_description
1 polymer ?
#
loop_
_entity_poly.entity_id
_entity_poly.type
_entity_poly.pdbx_seq_one_letter_code
_entity_poly.pdbx_strand_id
1 'polypeptide(L)'
;MKYFLSVFLFTPAVLFSQINKETFYYGKDYFIIEGTIIPASEKESPYDRLPASYKDIVRKPVWDLSKSSAGLAIRFVTDSPYIKVKWEVLNNSSMNHMPDTGIKGVDLYYKNNNEWQYINTGRPKGFKNQYTLIENMSKEMKEFKIFLPLYDGVKNIEIGIDPLSSIEKAKKNKKQPIVFYGTSITQGGCASRPGMAHTNIISRKLDLDVVNFGFSGNGRMEQPIAELISNADAKLYIIECLPNMISPENITKRTIPLVNTIRKNNPTAPIVLIDLFKTPKSILNDNSKRKSKAMDDALKTEFEKMIGLGYKNLYYVETPKIIDSDNEGTVDAIHFTDLGFLRYADFLIDSLSKLDLLD
;
A
#
# COMPACT_ATOMS: atom_id res chain seq x y z
N MET A 1 0.10 81.17 17.39
CA MET A 1 -0.56 80.43 16.29
C MET A 1 0.51 79.55 15.62
N LYS A 2 0.59 78.26 15.95
CA LYS A 2 1.57 77.32 15.37
C LYS A 2 0.86 76.53 14.28
N TYR A 3 1.30 76.67 13.02
CA TYR A 3 0.82 75.86 11.91
C TYR A 3 1.60 74.56 11.86
N PHE A 4 0.92 73.43 12.03
CA PHE A 4 1.46 72.09 11.79
C PHE A 4 1.29 71.76 10.31
N LEU A 5 2.39 71.52 9.61
CA LEU A 5 2.41 71.06 8.23
C LEU A 5 2.40 69.52 8.25
N SER A 6 1.27 68.91 7.92
CA SER A 6 1.14 67.45 7.79
C SER A 6 1.56 67.02 6.39
N VAL A 7 2.73 66.39 6.28
CA VAL A 7 3.19 65.75 5.05
C VAL A 7 2.58 64.35 4.97
N PHE A 8 1.66 64.13 4.02
CA PHE A 8 1.14 62.80 3.70
C PHE A 8 2.14 62.08 2.79
N LEU A 9 2.85 61.10 3.34
CA LEU A 9 3.62 60.12 2.58
C LEU A 9 2.65 59.13 1.93
N PHE A 10 2.45 59.23 0.62
CA PHE A 10 1.81 58.19 -0.18
C PHE A 10 2.80 57.03 -0.38
N THR A 11 2.60 55.94 0.36
CA THR A 11 3.26 54.67 0.05
C THR A 11 2.48 53.98 -1.07
N PRO A 12 3.13 53.60 -2.20
CA PRO A 12 2.46 52.83 -3.23
C PRO A 12 2.22 51.41 -2.70
N ALA A 13 0.96 51.09 -2.40
CA ALA A 13 0.55 49.72 -2.14
C ALA A 13 0.65 48.93 -3.46
N VAL A 14 1.73 48.17 -3.63
CA VAL A 14 1.83 47.17 -4.70
C VAL A 14 0.85 46.05 -4.34
N LEU A 15 -0.35 46.13 -4.89
CA LEU A 15 -1.32 45.05 -4.86
C LEU A 15 -0.78 43.92 -5.75
N PHE A 16 -0.15 42.92 -5.13
CA PHE A 16 0.03 41.61 -5.77
C PHE A 16 -1.35 41.00 -5.95
N SER A 17 -1.95 41.20 -7.13
CA SER A 17 -3.04 40.34 -7.59
C SER A 17 -2.48 38.92 -7.64
N GLN A 18 -2.92 38.05 -6.73
CA GLN A 18 -2.80 36.62 -6.93
C GLN A 18 -3.64 36.31 -8.17
N ILE A 19 -3.00 36.24 -9.33
CA ILE A 19 -3.59 35.61 -10.51
C ILE A 19 -3.98 34.21 -10.05
N ASN A 20 -5.27 34.01 -9.85
CA ASN A 20 -5.83 32.71 -9.52
C ASN A 20 -5.61 31.88 -10.77
N LYS A 21 -4.47 31.20 -10.86
CA LYS A 21 -4.11 30.39 -12.03
C LYS A 21 -5.21 29.36 -12.18
N GLU A 22 -5.98 29.49 -13.24
CA GLU A 22 -6.96 28.49 -13.64
C GLU A 22 -6.27 27.13 -13.64
N THR A 23 -6.92 26.11 -13.08
CA THR A 23 -6.35 24.76 -12.96
C THR A 23 -7.28 23.80 -13.68
N PHE A 24 -6.73 23.02 -14.61
CA PHE A 24 -7.47 21.97 -15.31
C PHE A 24 -7.27 20.64 -14.61
N TYR A 25 -8.38 19.93 -14.38
CA TYR A 25 -8.43 18.66 -13.66
C TYR A 25 -8.61 17.50 -14.64
N TYR A 26 -7.74 16.50 -14.52
CA TYR A 26 -7.68 15.36 -15.41
C TYR A 26 -7.96 14.07 -14.63
N GLY A 27 -8.94 13.30 -15.09
CA GLY A 27 -9.36 12.04 -14.48
C GLY A 27 -8.58 10.81 -15.00
N LYS A 28 -9.18 9.63 -14.81
CA LYS A 28 -8.58 8.30 -15.07
C LYS A 28 -8.00 8.07 -16.47
N ASP A 29 -8.39 8.86 -17.46
CA ASP A 29 -7.90 8.71 -18.83
C ASP A 29 -6.49 9.28 -19.04
N TYR A 30 -5.91 9.94 -18.02
CA TYR A 30 -4.61 10.62 -18.09
C TYR A 30 -3.54 10.02 -17.17
N PHE A 31 -3.85 8.93 -16.46
CA PHE A 31 -2.89 8.19 -15.64
C PHE A 31 -3.11 6.68 -15.78
N ILE A 32 -2.10 5.90 -15.41
CA ILE A 32 -2.26 4.45 -15.20
C ILE A 32 -2.56 4.17 -13.74
N ILE A 33 -3.25 3.07 -13.47
CA ILE A 33 -3.42 2.52 -12.12
C ILE A 33 -2.45 1.34 -11.99
N GLU A 34 -1.59 1.37 -10.97
CA GLU A 34 -0.64 0.32 -10.60
C GLU A 34 -1.10 -0.40 -9.32
N GLY A 35 -0.43 -1.51 -8.98
CA GLY A 35 -0.70 -2.28 -7.76
C GLY A 35 -1.90 -3.23 -7.85
N THR A 36 -2.31 -3.59 -9.07
CA THR A 36 -3.43 -4.51 -9.31
C THR A 36 -3.15 -5.48 -10.45
N ILE A 37 -3.60 -6.74 -10.30
CA ILE A 37 -3.57 -7.80 -11.31
C ILE A 37 -4.92 -7.99 -12.02
N ILE A 38 -5.95 -7.27 -11.59
CA ILE A 38 -7.31 -7.44 -12.10
C ILE A 38 -7.61 -6.32 -13.12
N PRO A 39 -8.04 -6.66 -14.34
CA PRO A 39 -8.45 -5.66 -15.33
C PRO A 39 -9.56 -4.74 -14.80
N ALA A 40 -9.50 -3.46 -15.13
CA ALA A 40 -10.50 -2.48 -14.68
C ALA A 40 -11.93 -2.84 -15.15
N SER A 41 -12.06 -3.54 -16.28
CA SER A 41 -13.35 -4.03 -16.82
C SER A 41 -14.00 -5.11 -15.97
N GLU A 42 -13.26 -5.77 -15.08
CA GLU A 42 -13.77 -6.84 -14.22
C GLU A 42 -14.19 -6.33 -12.84
N LYS A 43 -14.03 -5.04 -12.54
CA LYS A 43 -14.29 -4.45 -11.22
C LYS A 43 -15.55 -3.59 -11.23
N GLU A 44 -16.19 -3.44 -10.07
CA GLU A 44 -17.25 -2.43 -9.89
C GLU A 44 -16.68 -1.00 -9.95
N SER A 45 -15.47 -0.80 -9.40
CA SER A 45 -14.67 0.42 -9.51
C SER A 45 -13.23 0.09 -9.92
N PRO A 46 -12.57 0.90 -10.76
CA PRO A 46 -11.15 0.68 -11.09
C PRO A 46 -10.23 0.70 -9.86
N TYR A 47 -10.68 1.31 -8.76
CA TYR A 47 -9.97 1.42 -7.49
C TYR A 47 -10.28 0.28 -6.49
N ASP A 48 -11.10 -0.69 -6.88
CA ASP A 48 -11.34 -1.90 -6.06
C ASP A 48 -10.18 -2.88 -6.19
N ARG A 49 -10.00 -3.71 -5.15
CA ARG A 49 -8.97 -4.75 -5.11
C ARG A 49 -9.44 -6.12 -5.55
N LEU A 50 -10.75 -6.37 -5.61
CA LEU A 50 -11.33 -7.63 -6.09
C LEU A 50 -12.18 -7.41 -7.36
N PRO A 51 -12.30 -8.42 -8.24
CA PRO A 51 -13.26 -8.37 -9.35
C PRO A 51 -14.69 -8.44 -8.81
N ALA A 52 -15.64 -7.90 -9.58
CA ALA A 52 -17.06 -7.89 -9.26
C ALA A 52 -17.64 -9.29 -9.03
N SER A 53 -17.11 -10.29 -9.75
CA SER A 53 -17.51 -11.70 -9.63
C SER A 53 -17.27 -12.31 -8.24
N TYR A 54 -16.42 -11.69 -7.42
CA TYR A 54 -16.07 -12.23 -6.10
C TYR A 54 -17.04 -11.83 -4.98
N LYS A 55 -17.99 -10.92 -5.26
CA LYS A 55 -18.93 -10.36 -4.29
C LYS A 55 -19.67 -11.42 -3.46
N ASP A 56 -20.15 -12.47 -4.13
CA ASP A 56 -20.91 -13.55 -3.51
C ASP A 56 -20.06 -14.80 -3.21
N ILE A 57 -18.77 -14.76 -3.54
CA ILE A 57 -17.81 -15.87 -3.33
C ILE A 57 -17.05 -15.67 -2.02
N VAL A 58 -16.60 -14.44 -1.75
CA VAL A 58 -15.85 -14.13 -0.52
C VAL A 58 -16.81 -13.78 0.61
N ARG A 59 -16.32 -13.92 1.84
CA ARG A 59 -17.08 -13.47 3.01
C ARG A 59 -17.30 -11.96 2.94
N LYS A 60 -18.47 -11.49 3.39
CA LYS A 60 -18.82 -10.06 3.39
C LYS A 60 -17.71 -9.14 3.92
N PRO A 61 -17.02 -9.43 5.05
CA PRO A 61 -15.94 -8.55 5.52
C PRO A 61 -14.75 -8.44 4.54
N VAL A 62 -14.43 -9.51 3.81
CA VAL A 62 -13.37 -9.51 2.79
C VAL A 62 -13.80 -8.65 1.61
N TRP A 63 -15.06 -8.80 1.17
CA TRP A 63 -15.64 -7.97 0.12
C TRP A 63 -15.63 -6.48 0.49
N ASP A 64 -16.12 -6.13 1.68
CA ASP A 64 -16.17 -4.73 2.14
C ASP A 64 -14.74 -4.12 2.21
N LEU A 65 -13.77 -4.87 2.72
CA LEU A 65 -12.36 -4.44 2.78
C LEU A 65 -11.72 -4.33 1.38
N SER A 66 -12.19 -5.09 0.40
CA SER A 66 -11.69 -4.99 -0.97
C SER A 66 -12.02 -3.67 -1.66
N LYS A 67 -13.00 -2.92 -1.12
CA LYS A 67 -13.35 -1.58 -1.58
C LYS A 67 -12.35 -0.52 -1.13
N SER A 68 -11.49 -0.81 -0.15
CA SER A 68 -10.35 0.05 0.17
C SER A 68 -9.29 -0.04 -0.92
N SER A 69 -8.66 1.09 -1.27
CA SER A 69 -7.68 1.19 -2.36
C SER A 69 -6.24 0.86 -1.94
N ALA A 70 -6.05 0.06 -0.87
CA ALA A 70 -4.73 -0.23 -0.32
C ALA A 70 -3.77 -0.82 -1.35
N GLY A 71 -2.56 -0.28 -1.43
CA GLY A 71 -1.54 -0.72 -2.38
C GLY A 71 -1.73 -0.22 -3.82
N LEU A 72 -2.87 0.39 -4.14
CA LEU A 72 -3.06 1.01 -5.45
C LEU A 72 -2.32 2.34 -5.53
N ALA A 73 -1.84 2.67 -6.72
CA ALA A 73 -1.29 3.97 -7.03
C ALA A 73 -1.73 4.44 -8.41
N ILE A 74 -1.73 5.74 -8.64
CA ILE A 74 -1.82 6.33 -9.97
C ILE A 74 -0.47 6.88 -10.41
N ARG A 75 -0.12 6.72 -11.68
CA ARG A 75 1.17 7.15 -12.24
C ARG A 75 0.99 7.91 -13.54
N PHE A 76 1.66 9.04 -13.64
CA PHE A 76 1.54 9.98 -14.76
C PHE A 76 2.84 10.77 -14.95
N VAL A 77 2.95 11.44 -16.09
CA VAL A 77 4.06 12.35 -16.39
C VAL A 77 3.47 13.72 -16.73
N THR A 78 4.06 14.79 -16.21
CA THR A 78 3.65 16.17 -16.51
C THR A 78 4.81 17.14 -16.40
N ASP A 79 4.77 18.21 -17.19
CA ASP A 79 5.68 19.36 -17.12
C ASP A 79 5.09 20.53 -16.32
N SER A 80 3.97 20.29 -15.62
CA SER A 80 3.29 21.31 -14.83
C SER A 80 4.19 21.87 -13.71
N PRO A 81 4.22 23.20 -13.51
CA PRO A 81 4.94 23.81 -12.39
C PRO A 81 4.26 23.57 -11.03
N TYR A 82 3.07 22.95 -11.01
CA TYR A 82 2.35 22.59 -9.79
C TYR A 82 1.50 21.33 -9.99
N ILE A 83 1.19 20.65 -8.89
CA ILE A 83 0.23 19.53 -8.87
C ILE A 83 -0.76 19.77 -7.75
N LYS A 84 -2.05 19.83 -8.12
CA LYS A 84 -3.18 19.74 -7.21
C LYS A 84 -3.84 18.38 -7.37
N VAL A 85 -4.57 17.93 -6.37
CA VAL A 85 -5.36 16.70 -6.42
C VAL A 85 -6.75 16.98 -5.87
N LYS A 86 -7.77 16.46 -6.54
CA LYS A 86 -9.13 16.31 -6.01
C LYS A 86 -9.40 14.82 -5.87
N TRP A 87 -9.94 14.39 -4.73
CA TRP A 87 -10.36 13.01 -4.56
C TRP A 87 -11.60 12.91 -3.69
N GLU A 88 -12.47 11.96 -4.04
CA GLU A 88 -13.66 11.59 -3.27
C GLU A 88 -13.47 10.18 -2.71
N VAL A 89 -13.70 10.01 -1.42
CA VAL A 89 -13.64 8.69 -0.75
C VAL A 89 -15.03 8.09 -0.53
N LEU A 90 -15.10 6.78 -0.35
CA LEU A 90 -16.37 6.04 -0.23
C LEU A 90 -17.03 6.23 1.13
N ASN A 91 -16.28 6.11 2.22
CA ASN A 91 -16.86 5.96 3.56
C ASN A 91 -16.52 7.10 4.52
N ASN A 92 -15.48 7.88 4.23
CA ASN A 92 -14.88 8.85 5.16
C ASN A 92 -14.47 8.18 6.49
N SER A 93 -13.85 7.01 6.40
CA SER A 93 -13.45 6.18 7.54
C SER A 93 -12.49 6.91 8.50
N SER A 94 -12.47 6.49 9.77
CA SER A 94 -11.48 6.91 10.76
C SER A 94 -11.18 5.79 11.76
N MET A 95 -10.03 5.86 12.42
CA MET A 95 -9.61 4.94 13.48
C MET A 95 -8.88 5.73 14.57
N ASN A 96 -8.96 5.28 15.82
CA ASN A 96 -8.31 5.96 16.96
C ASN A 96 -6.79 5.75 17.04
N HIS A 97 -6.22 4.86 16.23
CA HIS A 97 -4.81 4.45 16.28
C HIS A 97 -4.13 4.55 14.90
N MET A 98 -4.78 5.15 13.91
CA MET A 98 -4.22 5.39 12.57
C MET A 98 -4.63 6.79 12.10
N PRO A 99 -3.70 7.61 11.57
CA PRO A 99 -4.03 8.95 11.15
C PRO A 99 -4.85 8.95 9.86
N ASP A 100 -5.72 9.95 9.74
CA ASP A 100 -6.60 10.12 8.58
C ASP A 100 -5.84 10.21 7.24
N THR A 101 -4.61 10.71 7.25
CA THR A 101 -3.73 10.73 6.08
C THR A 101 -3.43 9.34 5.53
N GLY A 102 -3.25 8.33 6.38
CA GLY A 102 -3.07 6.94 5.95
C GLY A 102 -4.39 6.27 5.58
N ILE A 103 -5.46 6.56 6.32
CA ILE A 103 -6.77 5.94 6.12
C ILE A 103 -7.39 6.39 4.78
N LYS A 104 -7.46 7.70 4.56
CA LYS A 104 -8.26 8.35 3.49
C LYS A 104 -7.51 9.48 2.76
N GLY A 105 -6.21 9.66 3.02
CA GLY A 105 -5.36 10.59 2.29
C GLY A 105 -4.69 9.94 1.07
N VAL A 106 -3.89 10.73 0.36
CA VAL A 106 -3.04 10.32 -0.77
C VAL A 106 -1.64 10.88 -0.55
N ASP A 107 -0.58 10.26 -1.07
CA ASP A 107 0.77 10.85 -1.01
C ASP A 107 1.53 10.77 -2.32
N LEU A 108 2.18 11.89 -2.66
CA LEU A 108 2.86 12.14 -3.91
C LEU A 108 4.35 11.78 -3.81
N TYR A 109 4.80 11.09 -4.84
CA TYR A 109 6.19 10.77 -5.09
C TYR A 109 6.61 11.25 -6.48
N TYR A 110 7.86 11.67 -6.58
CA TYR A 110 8.52 12.05 -7.83
C TYR A 110 9.62 11.05 -8.16
N LYS A 111 9.76 10.68 -9.43
CA LYS A 111 10.84 9.81 -9.92
C LYS A 111 12.09 10.66 -10.20
N ASN A 112 13.06 10.62 -9.29
CA ASN A 112 14.34 11.30 -9.42
C ASN A 112 15.45 10.27 -9.66
N ASN A 113 16.14 10.32 -10.79
CA ASN A 113 17.26 9.42 -11.12
C ASN A 113 16.98 7.93 -10.84
N ASN A 114 15.82 7.44 -11.30
CA ASN A 114 15.32 6.07 -11.07
C ASN A 114 14.90 5.74 -9.62
N GLU A 115 14.91 6.69 -8.69
CA GLU A 115 14.42 6.52 -7.32
C GLU A 115 13.12 7.29 -7.09
N TRP A 116 12.24 6.73 -6.26
CA TRP A 116 11.00 7.40 -5.87
C TRP A 116 11.18 8.22 -4.60
N GLN A 117 11.09 9.54 -4.72
CA GLN A 117 11.27 10.47 -3.61
C GLN A 117 9.92 11.02 -3.13
N TYR A 118 9.71 11.00 -1.82
CA TYR A 118 8.51 11.56 -1.20
C TYR A 118 8.48 13.08 -1.38
N ILE A 119 7.32 13.62 -1.75
CA ILE A 119 7.12 15.06 -1.93
C ILE A 119 6.15 15.61 -0.89
N ASN A 120 4.91 15.10 -0.85
CA ASN A 120 3.89 15.63 0.04
C ASN A 120 2.74 14.63 0.25
N THR A 121 1.93 14.87 1.28
CA THR A 121 0.73 14.10 1.58
C THR A 121 -0.50 15.00 1.44
N GLY A 122 -1.45 14.58 0.59
CA GLY A 122 -2.78 15.16 0.48
C GLY A 122 -3.57 14.88 1.75
N ARG A 123 -3.84 15.95 2.51
CA ARG A 123 -4.52 15.87 3.81
C ARG A 123 -6.04 15.87 3.62
N PRO A 124 -6.74 14.79 3.97
CA PRO A 124 -8.19 14.70 3.81
C PRO A 124 -8.92 15.56 4.85
N LYS A 125 -10.11 16.03 4.49
CA LYS A 125 -11.04 16.81 5.33
C LYS A 125 -12.42 16.15 5.45
N GLY A 126 -12.73 15.15 4.62
CA GLY A 126 -14.03 14.47 4.61
C GLY A 126 -14.20 13.59 3.38
N PHE A 127 -15.44 13.46 2.89
CA PHE A 127 -15.76 12.72 1.67
C PHE A 127 -15.08 13.30 0.42
N LYS A 128 -15.18 14.61 0.22
CA LYS A 128 -14.60 15.32 -0.94
C LYS A 128 -13.41 16.15 -0.48
N ASN A 129 -12.29 15.98 -1.15
CA ASN A 129 -11.02 16.54 -0.75
C ASN A 129 -10.36 17.24 -1.93
N GLN A 130 -9.69 18.35 -1.64
CA GLN A 130 -8.84 19.07 -2.59
C GLN A 130 -7.59 19.54 -1.87
N TYR A 131 -6.43 19.34 -2.49
CA TYR A 131 -5.15 19.70 -1.89
C TYR A 131 -4.11 20.06 -2.95
N THR A 132 -3.29 21.07 -2.67
CA THR A 132 -2.12 21.40 -3.48
C THR A 132 -0.93 20.60 -2.96
N LEU A 133 -0.45 19.64 -3.75
CA LEU A 133 0.64 18.75 -3.35
C LEU A 133 2.01 19.42 -3.50
N ILE A 134 2.22 20.19 -4.56
CA ILE A 134 3.47 20.90 -4.82
C ILE A 134 3.22 22.08 -5.77
N GLU A 135 4.00 23.15 -5.63
CA GLU A 135 4.00 24.34 -6.50
C GLU A 135 5.44 24.78 -6.78
N ASN A 136 5.60 25.69 -7.74
CA ASN A 136 6.86 26.33 -8.10
C ASN A 136 7.95 25.36 -8.59
N MET A 137 7.56 24.30 -9.29
CA MET A 137 8.49 23.39 -9.97
C MET A 137 8.98 23.96 -11.31
N SER A 138 10.13 23.49 -11.81
CA SER A 138 10.57 23.74 -13.19
C SER A 138 9.58 23.12 -14.18
N LYS A 139 9.42 23.75 -15.35
CA LYS A 139 8.57 23.27 -16.46
C LYS A 139 9.27 22.18 -17.30
N GLU A 140 9.70 21.14 -16.63
CA GLU A 140 10.31 19.96 -17.26
C GLU A 140 9.43 18.76 -16.99
N MET A 141 9.31 17.87 -17.98
CA MET A 141 8.56 16.62 -17.83
C MET A 141 9.12 15.78 -16.69
N LYS A 142 8.26 15.50 -15.71
CA LYS A 142 8.57 14.73 -14.51
C LYS A 142 7.56 13.62 -14.35
N GLU A 143 8.02 12.47 -13.90
CA GLU A 143 7.18 11.32 -13.61
C GLU A 143 6.79 11.30 -12.13
N PHE A 144 5.50 11.10 -11.89
CA PHE A 144 4.90 11.14 -10.57
C PHE A 144 4.10 9.87 -10.29
N LYS A 145 4.04 9.52 -9.00
CA LYS A 145 3.23 8.45 -8.44
C LYS A 145 2.46 8.98 -7.25
N ILE A 146 1.16 8.69 -7.17
CA ILE A 146 0.33 8.99 -6.01
C ILE A 146 -0.23 7.67 -5.48
N PHE A 147 0.15 7.28 -4.25
CA PHE A 147 -0.48 6.13 -3.60
C PHE A 147 -1.86 6.51 -3.04
N LEU A 148 -2.78 5.56 -3.11
CA LEU A 148 -4.19 5.74 -2.77
C LEU A 148 -4.49 5.30 -1.31
N PRO A 149 -5.60 5.78 -0.70
CA PRO A 149 -6.06 5.42 0.64
C PRO A 149 -5.92 3.93 1.03
N LEU A 150 -5.46 3.66 2.25
CA LEU A 150 -5.23 2.29 2.75
C LEU A 150 -6.48 1.65 3.39
N TYR A 151 -7.32 2.46 4.05
CA TYR A 151 -8.48 2.00 4.84
C TYR A 151 -9.79 2.68 4.45
N ASP A 152 -9.79 3.37 3.32
CA ASP A 152 -10.98 3.83 2.63
C ASP A 152 -10.83 3.57 1.12
N GLY A 153 -11.93 3.64 0.39
CA GLY A 153 -11.92 3.47 -1.07
C GLY A 153 -11.96 4.80 -1.79
N VAL A 154 -11.30 4.89 -2.94
CA VAL A 154 -11.44 6.02 -3.86
C VAL A 154 -12.68 5.82 -4.71
N LYS A 155 -13.57 6.82 -4.70
CA LYS A 155 -14.69 6.90 -5.64
C LYS A 155 -14.27 7.61 -6.93
N ASN A 156 -13.55 8.73 -6.79
CA ASN A 156 -13.01 9.50 -7.90
C ASN A 156 -11.71 10.18 -7.49
N ILE A 157 -10.79 10.37 -8.44
CA ILE A 157 -9.57 11.15 -8.26
C ILE A 157 -9.19 11.86 -9.56
N GLU A 158 -8.78 13.11 -9.44
CA GLU A 158 -8.41 13.98 -10.56
C GLU A 158 -7.13 14.76 -10.23
N ILE A 159 -6.24 14.91 -11.22
CA ILE A 159 -4.98 15.65 -11.11
C ILE A 159 -5.17 17.04 -11.70
N GLY A 160 -4.95 18.06 -10.90
CA GLY A 160 -5.00 19.46 -11.29
C GLY A 160 -3.62 19.98 -11.70
N ILE A 161 -3.48 20.45 -12.93
CA ILE A 161 -2.24 21.03 -13.47
C ILE A 161 -2.46 22.40 -14.11
N ASP A 162 -1.35 23.06 -14.48
CA ASP A 162 -1.35 24.28 -15.29
C ASP A 162 -2.03 24.04 -16.65
N PRO A 163 -2.96 24.91 -17.11
CA PRO A 163 -3.66 24.75 -18.38
C PRO A 163 -2.74 24.77 -19.62
N LEU A 164 -1.53 25.31 -19.48
CA LEU A 164 -0.53 25.35 -20.55
C LEU A 164 0.45 24.17 -20.47
N SER A 165 0.28 23.26 -19.52
CA SER A 165 1.10 22.08 -19.33
C SER A 165 0.41 20.82 -19.83
N SER A 166 1.22 19.79 -20.07
CA SER A 166 0.80 18.49 -20.56
C SER A 166 0.70 17.48 -19.42
N ILE A 167 -0.19 16.50 -19.56
CA ILE A 167 -0.24 15.32 -18.69
C ILE A 167 -0.50 14.08 -19.54
N GLU A 168 0.30 13.05 -19.29
CA GLU A 168 0.24 11.79 -20.02
C GLU A 168 0.31 10.60 -19.06
N LYS A 169 -0.21 9.46 -19.52
CA LYS A 169 -0.04 8.18 -18.83
C LYS A 169 1.44 7.84 -18.76
N ALA A 170 1.90 7.46 -17.57
CA ALA A 170 3.23 6.88 -17.43
C ALA A 170 3.34 5.54 -18.19
N LYS A 171 4.58 5.16 -18.52
CA LYS A 171 4.85 3.85 -19.12
C LYS A 171 4.58 2.77 -18.09
N LYS A 172 3.80 1.75 -18.47
CA LYS A 172 3.55 0.58 -17.62
C LYS A 172 4.85 -0.15 -17.32
N ASN A 173 4.99 -0.62 -16.09
CA ASN A 173 6.01 -1.59 -15.75
C ASN A 173 5.70 -2.91 -16.46
N LYS A 174 6.69 -3.50 -17.13
CA LYS A 174 6.55 -4.79 -17.82
C LYS A 174 7.03 -5.97 -16.98
N LYS A 175 7.67 -5.69 -15.82
CA LYS A 175 8.15 -6.72 -14.91
C LYS A 175 6.96 -7.38 -14.20
N GLN A 176 7.07 -8.68 -13.93
CA GLN A 176 6.07 -9.41 -13.16
C GLN A 176 5.91 -8.79 -11.75
N PRO A 177 4.68 -8.67 -11.22
CA PRO A 177 4.45 -8.08 -9.91
C PRO A 177 4.81 -9.03 -8.76
N ILE A 178 5.00 -8.47 -7.57
CA ILE A 178 5.01 -9.23 -6.32
C ILE A 178 3.59 -9.23 -5.74
N VAL A 179 3.06 -10.40 -5.36
CA VAL A 179 1.70 -10.52 -4.82
C VAL A 179 1.75 -10.85 -3.34
N PHE A 180 1.24 -9.94 -2.51
CA PHE A 180 1.08 -10.14 -1.07
C PHE A 180 -0.35 -10.58 -0.73
N TYR A 181 -0.49 -11.62 0.09
CA TYR A 181 -1.74 -11.97 0.75
C TYR A 181 -1.56 -12.02 2.27
N GLY A 182 -2.32 -11.18 2.97
CA GLY A 182 -2.15 -11.04 4.41
C GLY A 182 -3.26 -10.26 5.11
N THR A 183 -2.86 -9.58 6.17
CA THR A 183 -3.75 -9.14 7.26
C THR A 183 -3.95 -7.62 7.27
N SER A 184 -4.27 -7.04 8.44
CA SER A 184 -4.33 -5.60 8.66
C SER A 184 -2.98 -4.91 8.44
N ILE A 185 -1.88 -5.57 8.79
CA ILE A 185 -0.52 -5.05 8.59
C ILE A 185 -0.21 -4.95 7.10
N THR A 186 -0.52 -5.99 6.33
CA THR A 186 -0.43 -5.99 4.86
C THR A 186 -1.25 -4.88 4.25
N GLN A 187 -2.49 -4.69 4.71
CA GLN A 187 -3.37 -3.60 4.25
C GLN A 187 -2.78 -2.21 4.55
N GLY A 188 -1.88 -2.10 5.52
CA GLY A 188 -1.19 -0.87 5.90
C GLY A 188 -1.61 -0.29 7.24
N GLY A 189 -2.22 -1.08 8.12
CA GLY A 189 -2.53 -0.68 9.49
C GLY A 189 -1.23 -0.70 10.33
N CYS A 190 -0.69 0.43 10.81
CA CYS A 190 -1.25 1.79 10.86
C CYS A 190 -0.26 2.85 10.32
N ALA A 191 0.07 2.73 9.04
CA ALA A 191 0.98 3.63 8.34
C ALA A 191 0.45 5.07 8.38
N SER A 192 1.36 6.04 8.54
CA SER A 192 0.95 7.44 8.71
C SER A 192 0.37 8.06 7.44
N ARG A 193 0.74 7.50 6.28
CA ARG A 193 0.33 7.89 4.93
C ARG A 193 0.45 6.70 3.98
N PRO A 194 -0.23 6.68 2.83
CA PRO A 194 -0.33 5.48 2.01
C PRO A 194 1.01 4.88 1.56
N GLY A 195 1.97 5.72 1.17
CA GLY A 195 3.31 5.28 0.79
C GLY A 195 4.12 4.61 1.90
N MET A 196 3.69 4.65 3.17
CA MET A 196 4.42 4.00 4.26
C MET A 196 3.97 2.57 4.57
N ALA A 197 2.94 2.03 3.91
CA ALA A 197 2.69 0.59 3.96
C ALA A 197 3.91 -0.16 3.39
N HIS A 198 4.33 -1.27 4.01
CA HIS A 198 5.56 -1.97 3.58
C HIS A 198 5.52 -2.41 2.11
N THR A 199 4.34 -2.83 1.62
CA THR A 199 4.12 -3.16 0.20
C THR A 199 4.44 -2.00 -0.74
N ASN A 200 4.06 -0.77 -0.34
CA ASN A 200 4.34 0.45 -1.09
C ASN A 200 5.81 0.90 -0.97
N ILE A 201 6.44 0.67 0.19
CA ILE A 201 7.89 0.88 0.37
C ILE A 201 8.67 -0.05 -0.57
N ILE A 202 8.33 -1.34 -0.60
CA ILE A 202 8.95 -2.34 -1.47
C ILE A 202 8.75 -1.97 -2.94
N SER A 203 7.52 -1.59 -3.34
CA SER A 203 7.25 -1.14 -4.71
C SER A 203 8.18 -0.01 -5.15
N ARG A 204 8.41 0.97 -4.27
CA ARG A 204 9.31 2.09 -4.57
C ARG A 204 10.77 1.68 -4.62
N LYS A 205 11.24 0.88 -3.66
CA LYS A 205 12.64 0.48 -3.56
C LYS A 205 13.07 -0.43 -4.72
N LEU A 206 12.17 -1.30 -5.18
CA LEU A 206 12.46 -2.25 -6.26
C LEU A 206 12.02 -1.77 -7.65
N ASP A 207 11.28 -0.66 -7.72
CA ASP A 207 10.58 -0.19 -8.92
C ASP A 207 9.78 -1.32 -9.59
N LEU A 208 9.00 -2.04 -8.77
CA LEU A 208 8.13 -3.14 -9.14
C LEU A 208 6.69 -2.84 -8.75
N ASP A 209 5.76 -3.38 -9.52
CA ASP A 209 4.36 -3.43 -9.12
C ASP A 209 4.21 -4.41 -7.96
N VAL A 210 3.59 -3.95 -6.87
CA VAL A 210 3.31 -4.77 -5.69
C VAL A 210 1.81 -4.77 -5.47
N VAL A 211 1.21 -5.96 -5.45
CA VAL A 211 -0.22 -6.15 -5.27
C VAL A 211 -0.51 -6.44 -3.81
N ASN A 212 -1.39 -5.64 -3.22
CA ASN A 212 -1.72 -5.72 -1.80
C ASN A 212 -3.10 -6.35 -1.56
N PHE A 213 -3.14 -7.67 -1.34
CA PHE A 213 -4.31 -8.37 -0.84
C PHE A 213 -4.31 -8.49 0.69
N GLY A 214 -4.02 -7.39 1.39
CA GLY A 214 -4.21 -7.29 2.83
C GLY A 214 -5.67 -7.10 3.20
N PHE A 215 -6.21 -7.94 4.08
CA PHE A 215 -7.57 -7.82 4.60
C PHE A 215 -7.55 -7.80 6.12
N SER A 216 -7.77 -6.62 6.70
CA SER A 216 -7.79 -6.41 8.15
C SER A 216 -8.70 -7.41 8.90
N GLY A 217 -8.11 -8.20 9.80
CA GLY A 217 -8.80 -9.26 10.57
C GLY A 217 -9.25 -10.49 9.75
N ASN A 218 -8.93 -10.52 8.45
CA ASN A 218 -9.55 -11.39 7.46
C ASN A 218 -8.57 -12.07 6.48
N GLY A 219 -7.25 -11.87 6.62
CA GLY A 219 -6.25 -12.63 5.87
C GLY A 219 -6.11 -14.06 6.37
N ARG A 220 -6.93 -15.00 5.88
CA ARG A 220 -7.07 -16.34 6.48
C ARG A 220 -6.73 -17.51 5.56
N MET A 221 -5.87 -17.30 4.56
CA MET A 221 -5.49 -18.31 3.57
C MET A 221 -6.73 -18.96 2.90
N GLU A 222 -7.73 -18.15 2.55
CA GLU A 222 -9.01 -18.66 2.06
C GLU A 222 -8.95 -18.99 0.59
N GLN A 223 -9.60 -20.10 0.22
CA GLN A 223 -9.56 -20.67 -1.11
C GLN A 223 -9.94 -19.69 -2.23
N PRO A 224 -11.03 -18.88 -2.10
CA PRO A 224 -11.34 -17.90 -3.14
C PRO A 224 -10.20 -16.92 -3.42
N ILE A 225 -9.54 -16.41 -2.36
CA ILE A 225 -8.42 -15.48 -2.52
C ILE A 225 -7.20 -16.21 -3.11
N ALA A 226 -6.93 -17.45 -2.69
CA ALA A 226 -5.89 -18.28 -3.28
C ALA A 226 -6.11 -18.48 -4.80
N GLU A 227 -7.34 -18.75 -5.22
CA GLU A 227 -7.72 -18.88 -6.64
C GLU A 227 -7.52 -17.57 -7.39
N LEU A 228 -7.91 -16.44 -6.79
CA LEU A 228 -7.73 -15.14 -7.42
C LEU A 228 -6.26 -14.81 -7.66
N ILE A 229 -5.44 -14.90 -6.60
CA ILE A 229 -4.02 -14.54 -6.70
C ILE A 229 -3.29 -15.50 -7.62
N SER A 230 -3.71 -16.78 -7.69
CA SER A 230 -3.13 -17.77 -8.61
C SER A 230 -3.30 -17.42 -10.09
N ASN A 231 -4.17 -16.48 -10.45
CA ASN A 231 -4.31 -16.04 -11.84
C ASN A 231 -3.25 -15.02 -12.26
N ALA A 232 -2.44 -14.51 -11.32
CA ALA A 232 -1.35 -13.60 -11.65
C ALA A 232 -0.14 -14.34 -12.21
N ASP A 233 0.47 -13.78 -13.25
CA ASP A 233 1.85 -14.09 -13.61
C ASP A 233 2.80 -13.31 -12.69
N ALA A 234 2.98 -13.82 -11.46
CA ALA A 234 3.70 -13.13 -10.39
C ALA A 234 5.19 -13.50 -10.35
N LYS A 235 6.05 -12.50 -10.04
CA LYS A 235 7.47 -12.72 -9.76
C LYS A 235 7.64 -13.60 -8.52
N LEU A 236 6.84 -13.35 -7.49
CA LEU A 236 6.67 -14.23 -6.35
C LEU A 236 5.39 -13.91 -5.57
N TYR A 237 4.97 -14.88 -4.75
CA TYR A 237 3.87 -14.77 -3.80
C TYR A 237 4.41 -14.68 -2.38
N ILE A 238 3.92 -13.72 -1.60
CA ILE A 238 4.26 -13.58 -0.17
C ILE A 238 3.01 -13.77 0.66
N ILE A 239 3.02 -14.80 1.52
CA ILE A 239 1.88 -15.19 2.35
C ILE A 239 2.20 -14.90 3.82
N GLU A 240 1.54 -13.88 4.37
CA GLU A 240 1.78 -13.35 5.73
C GLU A 240 0.46 -13.27 6.54
N CYS A 241 -0.34 -14.32 6.44
CA CYS A 241 -1.70 -14.40 7.00
C CYS A 241 -1.78 -14.79 8.47
N LEU A 242 -0.67 -15.24 9.09
CA LEU A 242 -0.67 -15.90 10.40
C LEU A 242 -1.42 -15.13 11.52
N PRO A 243 -1.32 -13.79 11.64
CA PRO A 243 -2.03 -13.05 12.67
C PRO A 243 -3.56 -13.21 12.64
N ASN A 244 -4.15 -13.62 11.52
CA ASN A 244 -5.60 -13.78 11.38
C ASN A 244 -6.04 -15.24 11.25
N MET A 245 -5.12 -16.19 11.35
CA MET A 245 -5.45 -17.63 11.30
C MET A 245 -6.17 -18.13 12.55
N ILE A 246 -6.18 -17.34 13.64
CA ILE A 246 -6.89 -17.58 14.92
C ILE A 246 -6.30 -18.75 15.74
N SER A 247 -5.98 -19.87 15.09
CA SER A 247 -5.46 -21.07 15.75
C SER A 247 -4.51 -21.87 14.83
N PRO A 248 -3.61 -22.70 15.42
CA PRO A 248 -2.68 -23.53 14.66
C PRO A 248 -3.38 -24.51 13.71
N GLU A 249 -4.55 -25.02 14.10
CA GLU A 249 -5.32 -25.97 13.29
C GLU A 249 -5.78 -25.36 11.96
N ASN A 250 -6.10 -24.06 11.95
CA ASN A 250 -6.43 -23.38 10.70
C ASN A 250 -5.21 -23.26 9.78
N ILE A 251 -4.00 -23.10 10.33
CA ILE A 251 -2.76 -23.10 9.55
C ILE A 251 -2.56 -24.46 8.91
N THR A 252 -2.56 -25.53 9.72
CA THR A 252 -2.47 -26.92 9.25
C THR A 252 -3.50 -27.22 8.16
N LYS A 253 -4.74 -26.76 8.32
CA LYS A 253 -5.83 -27.02 7.37
C LYS A 253 -5.69 -26.26 6.04
N ARG A 254 -5.06 -25.08 6.01
CA ARG A 254 -5.18 -24.15 4.86
C ARG A 254 -3.89 -23.86 4.11
N THR A 255 -2.72 -24.05 4.72
CA THR A 255 -1.43 -23.75 4.07
C THR A 255 -1.23 -24.56 2.79
N ILE A 256 -1.31 -25.90 2.87
CA ILE A 256 -1.11 -26.76 1.69
C ILE A 256 -2.18 -26.50 0.59
N PRO A 257 -3.50 -26.42 0.90
CA PRO A 257 -4.49 -26.09 -0.12
C PRO A 257 -4.23 -24.76 -0.84
N LEU A 258 -3.80 -23.72 -0.13
CA LEU A 258 -3.43 -22.44 -0.73
C LEU A 258 -2.23 -22.60 -1.68
N VAL A 259 -1.16 -23.28 -1.23
CA VAL A 259 0.04 -23.52 -2.04
C VAL A 259 -0.30 -24.33 -3.30
N ASN A 260 -1.10 -25.38 -3.17
CA ASN A 260 -1.55 -26.20 -4.29
C ASN A 260 -2.35 -25.39 -5.32
N THR A 261 -3.20 -24.49 -4.84
CA THR A 261 -4.00 -23.62 -5.69
C THR A 261 -3.10 -22.68 -6.51
N ILE A 262 -2.12 -22.04 -5.86
CA ILE A 262 -1.13 -21.21 -6.56
C ILE A 262 -0.35 -22.05 -7.58
N ARG A 263 0.14 -23.23 -7.18
CA ARG A 263 0.94 -24.13 -8.02
C ARG A 263 0.19 -24.65 -9.24
N LYS A 264 -1.13 -24.81 -9.16
CA LYS A 264 -1.96 -25.26 -10.28
C LYS A 264 -1.84 -24.33 -11.49
N ASN A 265 -1.80 -23.01 -11.24
CA ASN A 265 -1.71 -21.99 -12.29
C ASN A 265 -0.27 -21.46 -12.47
N ASN A 266 0.55 -21.53 -11.41
CA ASN A 266 1.94 -21.08 -11.41
C ASN A 266 2.88 -22.17 -10.85
N PRO A 267 3.23 -23.18 -11.66
CA PRO A 267 4.00 -24.34 -11.19
C PRO A 267 5.39 -24.00 -10.65
N THR A 268 6.01 -22.92 -11.13
CA THR A 268 7.40 -22.56 -10.83
C THR A 268 7.56 -21.25 -10.04
N ALA A 269 6.52 -20.42 -9.91
CA ALA A 269 6.64 -19.13 -9.24
C ALA A 269 7.06 -19.30 -7.77
N PRO A 270 8.04 -18.55 -7.25
CA PRO A 270 8.39 -18.60 -5.83
C PRO A 270 7.18 -18.29 -4.92
N ILE A 271 7.01 -19.09 -3.87
CA ILE A 271 6.05 -18.82 -2.79
C ILE A 271 6.84 -18.69 -1.50
N VAL A 272 6.68 -17.57 -0.81
CA VAL A 272 7.35 -17.27 0.45
C VAL A 272 6.31 -17.24 1.56
N LEU A 273 6.46 -18.14 2.53
CA LEU A 273 5.64 -18.21 3.72
C LEU A 273 6.34 -17.44 4.84
N ILE A 274 5.66 -16.42 5.37
CA ILE A 274 6.16 -15.61 6.48
C ILE A 274 5.52 -16.12 7.77
N ASP A 275 6.34 -16.28 8.81
CA ASP A 275 5.87 -16.66 10.13
C ASP A 275 5.10 -15.52 10.84
N LEU A 276 4.65 -15.76 12.09
CA LEU A 276 3.86 -14.78 12.81
C LEU A 276 4.71 -13.58 13.20
N PHE A 277 4.24 -12.37 12.87
CA PHE A 277 4.81 -11.13 13.36
C PHE A 277 4.95 -11.13 14.88
N LYS A 278 6.13 -10.77 15.35
CA LYS A 278 6.42 -10.78 16.78
C LYS A 278 5.83 -9.55 17.47
N THR A 279 5.11 -9.76 18.57
CA THR A 279 4.37 -8.73 19.33
C THR A 279 5.05 -8.45 20.67
N PRO A 280 5.34 -7.20 21.05
CA PRO A 280 5.89 -6.85 22.36
C PRO A 280 5.10 -7.43 23.55
N LYS A 281 3.78 -7.67 23.40
CA LYS A 281 2.95 -8.34 24.42
C LYS A 281 3.52 -9.69 24.89
N SER A 282 4.23 -10.45 24.04
CA SER A 282 4.78 -11.75 24.43
C SER A 282 5.99 -11.69 25.37
N ILE A 283 6.53 -10.49 25.63
CA ILE A 283 7.62 -10.30 26.60
C ILE A 283 7.14 -10.67 28.02
N LEU A 284 5.94 -10.22 28.38
CA LEU A 284 5.38 -10.40 29.73
C LEU A 284 4.21 -11.39 29.78
N ASN A 285 3.65 -11.77 28.62
CA ASN A 285 2.49 -12.65 28.55
C ASN A 285 2.88 -14.05 28.03
N ASP A 286 3.07 -14.98 28.95
CA ASP A 286 3.41 -16.37 28.65
C ASP A 286 2.35 -17.09 27.80
N ASN A 287 1.07 -16.76 27.97
CA ASN A 287 0.00 -17.29 27.12
C ASN A 287 0.16 -16.80 25.67
N SER A 288 0.45 -15.51 25.49
CA SER A 288 0.74 -14.93 24.17
C SER A 288 1.97 -15.60 23.55
N LYS A 289 3.06 -15.73 24.32
CA LYS A 289 4.30 -16.41 23.88
C LYS A 289 4.06 -17.85 23.43
N ARG A 290 3.33 -18.65 24.22
CA ARG A 290 2.97 -20.02 23.86
C ARG A 290 2.10 -20.08 22.60
N LYS A 291 1.10 -19.21 22.49
CA LYS A 291 0.23 -19.15 21.31
C LYS A 291 1.00 -18.78 20.05
N SER A 292 1.84 -17.74 20.11
CA SER A 292 2.69 -17.33 18.98
C SER A 292 3.58 -18.47 18.51
N LYS A 293 4.27 -19.13 19.46
CA LYS A 293 5.10 -20.29 19.15
C LYS A 293 4.30 -21.42 18.48
N ALA A 294 3.10 -21.72 18.96
CA ALA A 294 2.27 -22.77 18.36
C ALA A 294 1.83 -22.43 16.92
N MET A 295 1.59 -21.15 16.61
CA MET A 295 1.29 -20.70 15.26
C MET A 295 2.50 -20.85 14.32
N ASP A 296 3.68 -20.43 14.77
CA ASP A 296 4.94 -20.56 14.02
C ASP A 296 5.29 -22.03 13.77
N ASP A 297 5.21 -22.87 14.82
CA ASP A 297 5.50 -24.31 14.74
C ASP A 297 4.54 -25.01 13.75
N ALA A 298 3.26 -24.64 13.70
CA ALA A 298 2.31 -25.22 12.76
C ALA A 298 2.60 -24.83 11.31
N LEU A 299 2.98 -23.58 11.04
CA LEU A 299 3.39 -23.17 9.69
C LEU A 299 4.67 -23.89 9.26
N LYS A 300 5.66 -23.96 10.15
CA LYS A 300 6.92 -24.66 9.90
C LYS A 300 6.70 -26.15 9.62
N THR A 301 5.81 -26.79 10.37
CA THR A 301 5.43 -28.20 10.16
C THR A 301 4.84 -28.42 8.77
N GLU A 302 3.90 -27.58 8.33
CA GLU A 302 3.33 -27.71 6.97
C GLU A 302 4.35 -27.38 5.88
N PHE A 303 5.25 -26.42 6.12
CA PHE A 303 6.38 -26.15 5.23
C PHE A 303 7.30 -27.37 5.06
N GLU A 304 7.78 -27.94 6.16
CA GLU A 304 8.66 -29.12 6.14
C GLU A 304 7.99 -30.32 5.47
N LYS A 305 6.70 -30.54 5.73
CA LYS A 305 5.89 -31.55 5.05
C LYS A 305 5.86 -31.33 3.53
N MET A 306 5.64 -30.11 3.08
CA MET A 306 5.65 -29.76 1.66
C MET A 306 7.03 -29.98 1.00
N ILE A 307 8.11 -29.65 1.71
CA ILE A 307 9.48 -29.94 1.26
C ILE A 307 9.72 -31.45 1.15
N GLY A 308 9.28 -32.24 2.15
CA GLY A 308 9.36 -33.70 2.12
C GLY A 308 8.55 -34.35 0.99
N LEU A 309 7.44 -33.71 0.58
CA LEU A 309 6.64 -34.09 -0.59
C LEU A 309 7.23 -33.59 -1.92
N GLY A 310 8.35 -32.87 -1.89
CA GLY A 310 9.09 -32.45 -3.07
C GLY A 310 8.65 -31.11 -3.69
N TYR A 311 7.86 -30.28 -2.99
CA TYR A 311 7.52 -28.94 -3.49
C TYR A 311 8.78 -28.11 -3.73
N LYS A 312 8.83 -27.45 -4.91
CA LYS A 312 9.94 -26.60 -5.34
C LYS A 312 9.56 -25.13 -5.22
N ASN A 313 10.59 -24.27 -5.18
CA ASN A 313 10.47 -22.81 -5.10
C ASN A 313 9.51 -22.36 -3.99
N LEU A 314 9.59 -23.04 -2.85
CA LEU A 314 8.82 -22.76 -1.65
C LEU A 314 9.82 -22.38 -0.55
N TYR A 315 9.60 -21.24 0.07
CA TYR A 315 10.53 -20.64 1.02
C TYR A 315 9.80 -20.31 2.32
N TYR A 316 10.53 -20.42 3.43
CA TYR A 316 10.08 -20.02 4.76
C TYR A 316 10.98 -18.90 5.26
N VAL A 317 10.39 -17.79 5.71
CA VAL A 317 11.12 -16.65 6.25
C VAL A 317 10.63 -16.41 7.68
N GLU A 318 11.56 -16.52 8.62
CA GLU A 318 11.33 -16.24 10.04
C GLU A 318 11.48 -14.73 10.29
N THR A 319 10.46 -14.11 10.90
CA THR A 319 10.53 -12.69 11.28
C THR A 319 11.54 -12.46 12.40
N PRO A 320 12.22 -11.29 12.43
CA PRO A 320 13.22 -11.00 13.46
C PRO A 320 12.66 -11.13 14.88
N LYS A 321 13.49 -11.60 15.82
CA LYS A 321 13.06 -11.75 17.20
C LYS A 321 12.87 -10.38 17.84
N ILE A 322 11.93 -10.32 18.78
CA ILE A 322 11.65 -9.12 19.58
C ILE A 322 12.89 -8.64 20.34
N ILE A 323 13.72 -9.57 20.84
CA ILE A 323 14.93 -9.22 21.60
C ILE A 323 15.98 -8.52 20.74
N ASP A 324 15.89 -8.65 19.42
CA ASP A 324 16.77 -7.96 18.46
C ASP A 324 16.20 -6.57 18.09
N SER A 325 15.15 -6.11 18.77
CA SER A 325 14.41 -4.87 18.50
C SER A 325 14.25 -4.01 19.77
N ASP A 326 14.11 -2.70 19.56
CA ASP A 326 13.74 -1.72 20.59
C ASP A 326 12.27 -1.80 21.05
N ASN A 327 11.41 -2.57 20.36
CA ASN A 327 9.96 -2.70 20.60
C ASN A 327 9.12 -1.48 20.19
N GLU A 328 9.70 -0.47 19.56
CA GLU A 328 9.03 0.81 19.25
C GLU A 328 8.33 0.80 17.87
N GLY A 329 8.37 -0.33 17.17
CA GLY A 329 7.88 -0.47 15.80
C GLY A 329 6.35 -0.56 15.66
N THR A 330 5.57 -0.47 16.74
CA THR A 330 4.12 -0.70 16.72
C THR A 330 3.33 0.36 17.46
N VAL A 331 2.12 0.67 17.01
CA VAL A 331 1.24 1.66 17.67
C VAL A 331 0.44 1.05 18.84
N ASP A 332 0.14 -0.25 18.79
CA ASP A 332 -0.74 -0.94 19.74
C ASP A 332 -0.22 -2.35 20.14
N ALA A 333 1.10 -2.54 19.99
CA ALA A 333 1.80 -3.81 20.11
C ALA A 333 1.44 -4.88 19.05
N ILE A 334 0.68 -4.52 18.01
CA ILE A 334 0.33 -5.41 16.89
C ILE A 334 0.64 -4.73 15.55
N HIS A 335 0.04 -3.58 15.31
CA HIS A 335 0.10 -2.86 14.04
C HIS A 335 1.33 -1.98 13.97
N PHE A 336 2.03 -2.02 12.84
CA PHE A 336 3.27 -1.27 12.66
C PHE A 336 3.02 0.24 12.59
N THR A 337 3.95 1.00 13.19
CA THR A 337 4.17 2.41 12.86
C THR A 337 5.01 2.51 11.58
N ASP A 338 5.27 3.72 11.09
CA ASP A 338 6.17 3.95 9.96
C ASP A 338 7.57 3.34 10.18
N LEU A 339 8.07 3.38 11.43
CA LEU A 339 9.35 2.75 11.80
C LEU A 339 9.27 1.23 11.61
N GLY A 340 8.20 0.61 12.08
CA GLY A 340 7.96 -0.83 11.92
C GLY A 340 7.84 -1.22 10.44
N PHE A 341 7.08 -0.47 9.65
CA PHE A 341 6.92 -0.74 8.22
C PHE A 341 8.21 -0.60 7.44
N LEU A 342 9.02 0.43 7.72
CA LEU A 342 10.31 0.60 7.05
C LEU A 342 11.26 -0.55 7.38
N ARG A 343 11.42 -0.88 8.66
CA ARG A 343 12.26 -2.01 9.09
C ARG A 343 11.79 -3.33 8.50
N TYR A 344 10.48 -3.54 8.45
CA TYR A 344 9.91 -4.76 7.91
C TYR A 344 10.09 -4.85 6.38
N ALA A 345 9.90 -3.75 5.65
CA ALA A 345 10.19 -3.70 4.22
C ALA A 345 11.66 -3.99 3.92
N ASP A 346 12.58 -3.43 4.70
CA ASP A 346 14.03 -3.64 4.54
C ASP A 346 14.42 -5.08 4.83
N PHE A 347 13.90 -5.64 5.93
CA PHE A 347 14.06 -7.04 6.28
C PHE A 347 13.57 -7.97 5.15
N LEU A 348 12.38 -7.71 4.59
CA LEU A 348 11.84 -8.52 3.51
C LEU A 348 12.71 -8.42 2.26
N ILE A 349 13.10 -7.22 1.84
CA ILE A 349 13.97 -7.03 0.67
C ILE A 349 15.28 -7.79 0.86
N ASP A 350 15.94 -7.64 2.01
CA ASP A 350 17.19 -8.34 2.30
C ASP A 350 17.01 -9.86 2.31
N SER A 351 15.91 -10.36 2.87
CA SER A 351 15.62 -11.79 2.92
C SER A 351 15.37 -12.36 1.53
N LEU A 352 14.62 -11.64 0.69
CA LEU A 352 14.31 -12.05 -0.67
C LEU A 352 15.55 -11.99 -1.57
N SER A 353 16.42 -10.99 -1.42
CA SER A 353 17.71 -10.91 -2.12
C SER A 353 18.62 -12.08 -1.74
N LYS A 354 18.70 -12.45 -0.45
CA LYS A 354 19.50 -13.61 0.00
C LYS A 354 19.00 -14.96 -0.52
N LEU A 355 17.75 -15.01 -0.98
CA LEU A 355 17.13 -16.17 -1.58
C LEU A 355 17.16 -16.11 -3.13
N ASP A 356 17.84 -15.11 -3.70
CA ASP A 356 17.92 -14.84 -5.14
C ASP A 356 16.54 -14.69 -5.81
N LEU A 357 15.58 -14.11 -5.08
CA LEU A 357 14.19 -13.95 -5.54
C LEU A 357 13.89 -12.58 -6.17
N LEU A 358 14.83 -11.64 -6.10
CA LEU A 358 14.63 -10.26 -6.59
C LEU A 358 15.34 -9.96 -7.91
N ASP A 359 16.26 -10.81 -8.35
CA ASP A 359 17.03 -10.63 -9.58
C ASP A 359 16.22 -10.82 -10.86
#